data_AF-B7KMT3-F1
#
_entry.id   AF-B7KMT3-F1
#
_cell.length_a   1.000
_cell.length_b   1.000
_cell.length_c   1.000
_cell.angle_alpha   90.00
_cell.angle_beta   90.00
_cell.angle_gamma   90.00
#
_symmetry.space_group_name_H-M   'P 1'
#
loop_
_entity.id
_entity.type
_entity.pdbx_description
1 polymer ?
#
loop_
_entity_poly.entity_id
_entity_poly.type
_entity_poly.pdbx_seq_one_letter_code
_entity_poly.pdbx_strand_id
1 'polypeptide(L)'
;MSNLTKYNEPQTLPPEKQPSAPSVPPSSFNWKAMIWSSLATAVVLSGCVIVSWAFASNKADDWGRNVKYYPELKTEVQSSNQQIDIYLDAFENATDASKQRIKEQLETLKNRAITHLRVTKDLYIWSAISSTSATLASVITAMSLLHITRQGWDKANPAIWGVFVVSFSSFILSTSFIVLYQYQNNISVNAKLYTAYINLEENILCRLATKLYDEPSSANLQSEPANSGVTLEALIHRNQKIIQEYSLISYEIAVDNIPSLDKIQNTLNLSN
;
A
#
# COMPACT_ATOMS: atom_id res chain seq x y z
N MET A 1 -56.73 -67.75 -31.72
CA MET A 1 -56.62 -67.86 -30.24
C MET A 1 -55.45 -67.02 -29.79
N SER A 2 -55.71 -65.79 -29.35
CA SER A 2 -54.74 -64.95 -28.63
C SER A 2 -55.57 -64.03 -27.71
N ASN A 3 -55.68 -64.44 -26.46
CA ASN A 3 -56.40 -63.71 -25.43
C ASN A 3 -55.63 -62.42 -25.08
N LEU A 4 -56.32 -61.29 -25.24
CA LEU A 4 -55.89 -59.97 -24.77
C LEU A 4 -56.01 -59.91 -23.24
N THR A 5 -54.88 -59.89 -22.56
CA THR A 5 -54.79 -59.61 -21.11
C THR A 5 -54.93 -58.10 -20.87
N LYS A 6 -56.08 -57.68 -20.33
CA LYS A 6 -56.28 -56.32 -19.79
C LYS A 6 -55.39 -56.14 -18.55
N TYR A 7 -54.47 -55.18 -18.62
CA TYR A 7 -53.78 -54.65 -17.43
C TYR A 7 -54.76 -53.80 -16.63
N ASN A 8 -54.98 -54.14 -15.36
CA ASN A 8 -55.71 -53.31 -14.40
C ASN A 8 -54.79 -52.16 -13.96
N GLU A 9 -55.24 -50.92 -14.14
CA GLU A 9 -54.60 -49.75 -13.54
C GLU A 9 -54.68 -49.82 -12.01
N PRO A 10 -53.59 -49.51 -11.28
CA PRO A 10 -53.61 -49.45 -9.83
C PRO A 10 -54.51 -48.30 -9.37
N GLN A 11 -55.55 -48.63 -8.60
CA GLN A 11 -56.39 -47.64 -7.91
C GLN A 11 -55.52 -46.81 -6.95
N THR A 12 -55.34 -45.53 -7.26
CA THR A 12 -54.73 -44.56 -6.36
C THR A 12 -55.68 -44.29 -5.19
N LEU A 13 -55.26 -44.70 -3.98
CA LEU A 13 -55.94 -44.35 -2.75
C LEU A 13 -55.99 -42.81 -2.60
N PRO A 14 -57.12 -42.24 -2.15
CA PRO A 14 -57.21 -40.82 -1.88
C PRO A 14 -56.16 -40.43 -0.82
N PRO A 15 -55.48 -39.28 -0.97
CA PRO A 15 -54.43 -38.86 -0.06
C PRO A 15 -54.97 -38.77 1.36
N GLU A 16 -54.47 -39.65 2.22
CA GLU A 16 -54.77 -39.65 3.65
C GLU A 16 -54.35 -38.30 4.22
N LYS A 17 -55.32 -37.58 4.81
CA LYS A 17 -55.16 -36.22 5.32
C LYS A 17 -54.19 -36.26 6.49
N GLN A 18 -52.89 -36.10 6.21
CA GLN A 18 -51.85 -36.09 7.22
C GLN A 18 -52.23 -35.10 8.33
N PRO A 19 -52.24 -35.53 9.61
CA PRO A 19 -52.52 -34.63 10.72
C PRO A 19 -51.54 -33.47 10.67
N SER A 20 -52.08 -32.25 10.62
CA SER A 20 -51.30 -31.01 10.61
C SER A 20 -50.32 -31.06 11.78
N ALA A 21 -49.02 -31.13 11.48
CA ALA A 21 -47.97 -31.15 12.48
C ALA A 21 -48.16 -29.96 13.44
N PRO A 22 -47.98 -30.15 14.76
CA PRO A 22 -48.13 -29.07 15.71
C PRO A 22 -47.21 -27.92 15.32
N SER A 23 -47.78 -26.72 15.11
CA SER A 23 -47.04 -25.52 14.78
C SER A 23 -46.18 -25.13 15.98
N VAL A 24 -44.93 -25.58 15.99
CA VAL A 24 -43.92 -25.14 16.95
C VAL A 24 -43.80 -23.62 16.80
N PRO A 25 -44.11 -22.83 17.84
CA PRO A 25 -43.98 -21.38 17.74
C PRO A 25 -42.52 -21.06 17.41
N PRO A 26 -42.25 -20.14 16.46
CA PRO A 26 -40.90 -19.79 16.08
C PRO A 26 -40.15 -19.33 17.33
N SER A 27 -39.03 -19.99 17.64
CA SER A 27 -38.17 -19.57 18.74
C SER A 27 -37.79 -18.11 18.52
N SER A 28 -38.19 -17.23 19.44
CA SER A 28 -37.92 -15.80 19.33
C SER A 28 -36.41 -15.59 19.20
N PHE A 29 -35.97 -15.12 18.03
CA PHE A 29 -34.55 -14.90 17.73
C PHE A 29 -33.92 -13.99 18.78
N ASN A 30 -32.83 -14.44 19.41
CA ASN A 30 -32.19 -13.72 20.50
C ASN A 30 -31.28 -12.60 19.97
N TRP A 31 -31.89 -11.49 19.56
CA TRP A 31 -31.21 -10.30 19.04
C TRP A 31 -30.16 -9.73 20.00
N LYS A 32 -30.39 -9.80 21.32
CA LYS A 32 -29.44 -9.29 22.31
C LYS A 32 -28.11 -10.05 22.25
N ALA A 33 -28.16 -11.37 22.16
CA ALA A 33 -26.95 -12.20 22.06
C ALA A 33 -26.16 -11.87 20.78
N MET A 34 -26.86 -11.68 19.65
CA MET A 34 -26.23 -11.29 18.39
C MET A 34 -25.53 -9.93 18.52
N ILE A 35 -26.22 -8.89 19.02
CA ILE A 35 -25.64 -7.54 19.14
C ILE A 35 -24.40 -7.53 20.06
N TRP A 36 -24.48 -8.17 21.23
CA TRP A 36 -23.37 -8.18 22.18
C TRP A 36 -22.15 -8.94 21.64
N SER A 37 -22.37 -10.07 20.96
CA SER A 37 -21.27 -10.81 20.33
C SER A 37 -20.63 -10.03 19.17
N SER A 38 -21.42 -9.30 18.37
CA SER A 38 -20.92 -8.40 17.33
C SER A 38 -20.04 -7.29 17.92
N LEU A 39 -20.51 -6.63 18.98
CA LEU A 39 -19.74 -5.57 19.67
C LEU A 39 -18.44 -6.12 20.27
N ALA A 40 -18.50 -7.26 20.96
CA ALA A 40 -17.32 -7.91 21.51
C ALA A 40 -16.29 -8.26 20.42
N THR A 41 -16.75 -8.79 19.29
CA THR A 41 -15.89 -9.12 18.14
C THR A 41 -15.24 -7.87 17.55
N ALA A 42 -15.99 -6.78 17.40
CA ALA A 42 -15.45 -5.51 16.89
C ALA A 42 -14.37 -4.93 17.81
N VAL A 43 -14.55 -5.02 19.13
CA VAL A 43 -13.55 -4.58 20.12
C VAL A 43 -12.27 -5.42 20.02
N VAL A 44 -12.40 -6.74 19.93
CA VAL A 44 -11.24 -7.65 19.79
C VAL A 44 -10.48 -7.36 18.51
N LEU A 45 -11.16 -7.26 17.36
CA LEU A 45 -10.53 -6.96 16.07
C LEU A 45 -9.84 -5.59 16.09
N SER A 46 -10.44 -4.58 16.72
CA SER A 46 -9.83 -3.25 16.88
C SER A 46 -8.56 -3.31 17.72
N GLY A 47 -8.57 -4.08 18.82
CA GLY A 47 -7.38 -4.33 19.63
C GLY A 47 -6.26 -4.99 18.82
N CYS A 48 -6.59 -5.98 17.99
CA CYS A 48 -5.62 -6.61 17.09
C CYS A 48 -5.03 -5.62 16.08
N VAL A 49 -5.85 -4.73 15.52
CA VAL A 49 -5.38 -3.67 14.60
C VAL A 49 -4.36 -2.75 15.28
N ILE A 50 -4.60 -2.35 16.53
CA ILE A 50 -3.66 -1.49 17.29
C ILE A 50 -2.33 -2.20 17.54
N VAL A 51 -2.37 -3.48 17.93
CA VAL A 51 -1.15 -4.28 18.13
C VAL A 51 -0.38 -4.47 16.81
N SER A 52 -1.09 -4.78 15.72
CA SER A 52 -0.51 -4.86 14.38
C SER A 52 0.13 -3.54 13.96
N TRP A 53 -0.50 -2.39 14.26
CA TRP A 53 0.07 -1.07 13.99
C TRP A 53 1.39 -0.88 14.73
N ALA A 54 1.42 -1.14 16.04
CA ALA A 54 2.64 -0.99 16.84
C ALA A 54 3.77 -1.89 16.32
N PHE A 55 3.46 -3.14 15.98
CA PHE A 55 4.44 -4.08 15.41
C PHE A 55 4.95 -3.62 14.04
N ALA A 56 4.05 -3.26 13.12
CA ALA A 56 4.40 -2.81 11.78
C ALA A 56 5.24 -1.52 11.83
N SER A 57 4.87 -0.58 12.69
CA SER A 57 5.63 0.65 12.93
C SER A 57 7.05 0.36 13.43
N ASN A 58 7.19 -0.53 14.42
CA ASN A 58 8.50 -0.94 14.93
C ASN A 58 9.38 -1.59 13.84
N LYS A 59 8.78 -2.43 12.99
CA LYS A 59 9.50 -3.07 11.87
C LYS A 59 9.87 -2.07 10.77
N ALA A 60 8.97 -1.17 10.43
CA ALA A 60 9.25 -0.10 9.48
C ALA A 60 10.36 0.81 10.00
N ASP A 61 10.39 1.04 11.31
CA ASP A 61 11.42 1.82 11.95
C ASP A 61 12.78 1.12 11.98
N ASP A 62 12.80 -0.18 12.25
CA ASP A 62 14.02 -0.99 12.22
C ASP A 62 14.62 -1.04 10.81
N TRP A 63 13.77 -1.27 9.79
CA TRP A 63 14.17 -1.21 8.38
C TRP A 63 14.77 0.15 8.01
N GLY A 64 14.12 1.22 8.43
CA GLY A 64 14.54 2.59 8.10
C GLY A 64 15.91 2.97 8.67
N ARG A 65 16.37 2.39 9.78
CA ARG A 65 17.63 2.79 10.46
C ARG A 65 18.85 2.78 9.54
N ASN A 66 18.88 1.93 8.53
CA ASN A 66 20.01 1.78 7.61
C ASN A 66 19.83 2.58 6.31
N VAL A 67 18.77 3.37 6.20
CA VAL A 67 18.39 4.09 4.98
C VAL A 67 18.79 5.57 5.11
N LYS A 68 19.41 6.12 4.04
CA LYS A 68 19.81 7.53 3.98
C LYS A 68 18.60 8.45 4.19
N TYR A 69 18.75 9.48 5.02
CA TYR A 69 17.68 10.41 5.45
C TYR A 69 16.62 9.87 6.41
N TYR A 70 16.68 8.61 6.81
CA TYR A 70 15.75 8.11 7.81
C TYR A 70 15.89 8.76 9.21
N PRO A 71 17.08 9.11 9.71
CA PRO A 71 17.20 9.88 10.95
C PRO A 71 16.49 11.23 10.87
N GLU A 72 16.56 11.89 9.71
CA GLU A 72 15.97 13.20 9.44
C GLU A 72 14.44 13.14 9.28
N LEU A 73 13.88 11.96 9.04
CA LEU A 73 12.45 11.73 9.17
C LEU A 73 11.94 11.88 10.60
N LYS A 74 12.78 11.58 11.59
CA LYS A 74 12.45 11.62 13.02
C LYS A 74 12.83 12.93 13.69
N THR A 75 13.90 13.55 13.22
CA THR A 75 14.44 14.77 13.79
C THR A 75 14.45 15.84 12.71
N GLU A 76 13.86 16.99 12.99
CA GLU A 76 13.84 18.19 12.14
C GLU A 76 15.25 18.83 12.07
N VAL A 77 16.25 18.02 11.76
CA VAL A 77 17.65 18.43 11.70
C VAL A 77 17.90 19.00 10.32
N GLN A 78 18.17 20.31 10.28
CA GLN A 78 18.79 20.93 9.12
C GLN A 78 20.11 20.21 8.83
N SER A 79 20.21 19.54 7.69
CA SER A 79 21.49 18.99 7.26
C SER A 79 22.45 20.13 7.00
N SER A 80 23.64 20.02 7.57
CA SER A 80 24.71 20.99 7.36
C SER A 80 25.18 20.93 5.90
N ASN A 81 24.80 21.95 5.12
CA ASN A 81 25.30 22.19 3.76
C ASN A 81 26.80 22.56 3.72
N GLN A 82 27.50 22.60 4.86
CA GLN A 82 28.90 23.05 4.98
C GLN A 82 29.89 22.24 4.13
N GLN A 83 29.62 20.96 3.86
CA GLN A 83 30.48 20.16 3.00
C GLN A 83 30.32 20.47 1.51
N ILE A 84 29.15 20.99 1.11
CA ILE A 84 28.88 21.33 -0.30
C ILE A 84 29.64 22.60 -0.70
N ASP A 85 29.79 23.55 0.23
CA ASP A 85 30.54 24.80 0.01
C ASP A 85 31.97 24.54 -0.47
N ILE A 86 32.66 23.58 0.16
CA ILE A 86 34.02 23.17 -0.20
C ILE A 86 34.10 22.70 -1.66
N TYR A 87 33.12 21.92 -2.13
CA TYR A 87 33.10 21.42 -3.51
C TYR A 87 32.74 22.51 -4.53
N LEU A 88 31.89 23.46 -4.14
CA LEU A 88 31.47 24.56 -5.02
C LEU A 88 32.58 25.59 -5.22
N ASP A 89 33.46 25.77 -4.23
CA ASP A 89 34.59 26.69 -4.32
C ASP A 89 35.67 26.26 -5.31
N ALA A 90 35.76 24.97 -5.65
CA ALA A 90 36.61 24.46 -6.73
C ALA A 90 36.23 24.99 -8.13
N PHE A 91 35.06 25.62 -8.28
CA PHE A 91 34.62 26.23 -9.54
C PHE A 91 34.92 27.74 -9.53
N GLU A 92 36.17 28.12 -9.78
CA GLU A 92 36.65 29.52 -9.73
C GLU A 92 35.84 30.50 -10.61
N ASN A 93 35.30 30.01 -11.74
CA ASN A 93 34.53 30.82 -12.70
C ASN A 93 33.00 30.74 -12.51
N ALA A 94 32.51 30.03 -11.48
CA ALA A 94 31.08 29.92 -11.22
C ALA A 94 30.55 31.15 -10.49
N THR A 95 29.42 31.69 -10.94
CA THR A 95 28.74 32.78 -10.22
C THR A 95 28.14 32.28 -8.91
N ASP A 96 28.04 33.17 -7.91
CA ASP A 96 27.37 32.85 -6.64
C ASP A 96 25.94 32.36 -6.84
N ALA A 97 25.25 32.91 -7.84
CA ALA A 97 23.91 32.47 -8.23
C ALA A 97 23.89 31.02 -8.71
N SER A 98 24.89 30.59 -9.50
CA SER A 98 25.02 29.20 -9.96
C SER A 98 25.33 28.25 -8.81
N LYS A 99 26.21 28.65 -7.88
CA LYS A 99 26.52 27.89 -6.66
C LYS A 99 25.27 27.72 -5.79
N GLN A 100 24.52 28.79 -5.58
CA GLN A 100 23.27 28.79 -4.82
C GLN A 100 22.20 27.88 -5.45
N ARG A 101 22.04 27.93 -6.78
CA ARG A 101 21.10 27.05 -7.50
C ARG A 101 21.42 25.57 -7.30
N ILE A 102 22.69 25.17 -7.27
CA ILE A 102 23.05 23.77 -7.02
C ILE A 102 22.66 23.34 -5.61
N LYS A 103 22.87 24.20 -4.61
CA LYS A 103 22.43 23.92 -3.22
C LYS A 103 20.91 23.73 -3.15
N GLU A 104 20.16 24.63 -3.78
CA GLU A 104 18.70 24.55 -3.84
C GLU A 104 18.22 23.27 -4.56
N GLN A 105 18.91 22.85 -5.63
CA GLN A 105 18.61 21.59 -6.31
C GLN A 105 18.89 20.39 -5.40
N LEU A 106 20.02 20.35 -4.69
CA LEU A 106 20.36 19.28 -3.75
C LEU A 106 19.37 19.21 -2.58
N GLU A 107 19.00 20.35 -2.01
CA GLU A 107 17.99 20.42 -0.96
C GLU A 107 16.61 19.93 -1.46
N THR A 108 16.23 20.32 -2.68
CA THR A 108 15.00 19.84 -3.32
C THR A 108 15.02 18.32 -3.50
N LEU A 109 16.12 17.76 -4.00
CA LEU A 109 16.29 16.31 -4.17
C LEU A 109 16.15 15.57 -2.86
N LYS A 110 16.85 16.06 -1.83
CA LYS A 110 16.79 15.53 -0.47
C LYS A 110 15.37 15.55 0.10
N ASN A 111 14.67 16.69 0.03
CA ASN A 111 13.31 16.83 0.55
C ASN A 111 12.32 15.91 -0.18
N ARG A 112 12.49 15.72 -1.49
CA ARG A 112 11.70 14.76 -2.27
C ARG A 112 12.01 13.32 -1.89
N ALA A 113 13.28 12.96 -1.70
CA ALA A 113 13.66 11.64 -1.22
C ALA A 113 13.03 11.35 0.15
N ILE A 114 13.15 12.27 1.12
CA ILE A 114 12.50 12.17 2.44
C ILE A 114 10.99 11.95 2.31
N THR A 115 10.34 12.70 1.43
CA THR A 115 8.90 12.58 1.19
C THR A 115 8.53 11.18 0.68
N HIS A 116 9.21 10.68 -0.35
CA HIS A 116 8.95 9.34 -0.88
C HIS A 116 9.28 8.23 0.13
N LEU A 117 10.31 8.41 0.95
CA LEU A 117 10.63 7.49 2.04
C LEU A 117 9.52 7.47 3.12
N ARG A 118 8.98 8.65 3.49
CA ARG A 118 7.83 8.77 4.41
C ARG A 118 6.62 8.03 3.87
N VAL A 119 6.25 8.31 2.63
CA VAL A 119 5.09 7.70 1.97
C VAL A 119 5.27 6.18 1.88
N THR A 120 6.46 5.70 1.52
CA THR A 120 6.78 4.27 1.50
C THR A 120 6.57 3.61 2.87
N LYS A 121 7.08 4.25 3.93
CA LYS A 121 6.93 3.77 5.30
C LYS A 121 5.45 3.70 5.70
N ASP A 122 4.71 4.76 5.49
CA ASP A 122 3.30 4.84 5.89
C ASP A 122 2.46 3.79 5.14
N LEU A 123 2.64 3.66 3.82
CA LEU A 123 1.96 2.64 3.02
C LEU A 123 2.32 1.22 3.45
N TYR A 124 3.57 0.95 3.84
CA TYR A 124 3.97 -0.35 4.38
C TYR A 124 3.21 -0.67 5.67
N ILE A 125 3.11 0.29 6.60
CA ILE A 125 2.38 0.11 7.86
C ILE A 125 0.91 -0.19 7.59
N TRP A 126 0.26 0.62 6.74
CA TRP A 126 -1.14 0.41 6.37
C TRP A 126 -1.37 -0.94 5.68
N SER A 127 -0.47 -1.33 4.76
CA SER A 127 -0.53 -2.62 4.08
C SER A 127 -0.44 -3.80 5.04
N ALA A 128 0.50 -3.75 6.00
CA ALA A 128 0.68 -4.79 7.01
C ALA A 128 -0.56 -4.93 7.90
N ILE A 129 -1.16 -3.80 8.32
CA ILE A 129 -2.37 -3.80 9.14
C ILE A 129 -3.55 -4.38 8.37
N SER A 130 -3.82 -3.92 7.15
CA SER A 130 -4.92 -4.44 6.33
C SER A 130 -4.76 -5.93 6.03
N SER A 131 -3.53 -6.40 5.82
CA SER A 131 -3.27 -7.82 5.51
C SER A 131 -3.46 -8.70 6.74
N THR A 132 -2.98 -8.24 7.91
CA THR A 132 -3.16 -8.98 9.18
C THR A 132 -4.62 -8.99 9.62
N SER A 133 -5.34 -7.86 9.50
CA SER A 133 -6.77 -7.80 9.82
C SER A 133 -7.60 -8.70 8.89
N ALA A 134 -7.32 -8.68 7.57
CA ALA A 134 -7.98 -9.58 6.62
C ALA A 134 -7.74 -11.05 6.96
N THR A 135 -6.50 -11.42 7.28
CA THR A 135 -6.14 -12.80 7.63
C THR A 135 -6.82 -13.26 8.92
N LEU A 136 -6.83 -12.43 9.96
CA LEU A 136 -7.49 -12.77 11.22
C LEU A 136 -9.01 -12.89 11.05
N ALA A 137 -9.61 -11.93 10.34
CA ALA A 137 -11.03 -11.90 10.08
C ALA A 137 -11.49 -13.10 9.22
N SER A 138 -10.70 -13.52 8.23
CA SER A 138 -11.02 -14.68 7.40
C SER A 138 -11.01 -15.99 8.20
N VAL A 139 -10.06 -16.16 9.10
CA VAL A 139 -9.96 -17.32 9.98
C VAL A 139 -11.17 -17.40 10.93
N ILE A 140 -11.55 -16.29 11.56
CA ILE A 140 -12.74 -16.22 12.43
C ILE A 140 -14.03 -16.49 11.63
N THR A 141 -14.13 -15.92 10.42
CA THR A 141 -15.27 -16.12 9.52
C THR A 141 -15.40 -17.60 9.16
N ALA A 142 -14.31 -18.25 8.76
CA ALA A 142 -14.29 -19.66 8.38
C ALA A 142 -14.71 -20.56 9.53
N MET A 143 -14.18 -20.34 10.74
CA MET A 143 -14.59 -21.10 11.93
C MET A 143 -16.07 -20.91 12.27
N SER A 144 -16.56 -19.68 12.21
CA SER A 144 -17.98 -19.37 12.48
C SER A 144 -18.88 -20.03 11.44
N LEU A 145 -18.50 -19.96 10.16
CA LEU A 145 -19.24 -20.59 9.07
C LEU A 145 -19.28 -22.12 9.21
N LEU A 146 -18.17 -22.76 9.56
CA LEU A 146 -18.12 -24.21 9.82
C LEU A 146 -19.07 -24.62 10.95
N HIS A 147 -19.18 -23.80 12.00
CA HIS A 147 -20.09 -24.07 13.10
C HIS A 147 -21.56 -23.93 12.68
N ILE A 148 -21.88 -22.88 11.93
CA ILE A 148 -23.22 -22.62 11.39
C ILE A 148 -23.64 -23.75 10.44
N THR A 149 -22.77 -24.16 9.50
CA THR A 149 -23.09 -25.22 8.54
C THR A 149 -23.28 -26.58 9.20
N ARG A 150 -22.53 -26.89 10.27
CA ARG A 150 -22.68 -28.15 11.01
C ARG A 150 -24.00 -28.25 11.78
N GLN A 151 -24.49 -27.15 12.37
CA GLN A 151 -25.74 -27.16 13.13
C GLN A 151 -26.97 -26.88 12.26
N GLY A 152 -26.77 -26.28 11.10
CA GLY A 152 -27.81 -25.68 10.27
C GLY A 152 -28.08 -24.24 10.71
N TRP A 153 -28.39 -23.38 9.74
CA TRP A 153 -28.61 -21.95 9.97
C TRP A 153 -29.70 -21.71 11.02
N ASP A 154 -30.83 -22.40 10.94
CA ASP A 154 -31.98 -22.19 11.83
C ASP A 154 -31.71 -22.57 13.30
N LYS A 155 -30.73 -23.46 13.54
CA LYS A 155 -30.41 -23.98 14.88
C LYS A 155 -29.13 -23.40 15.48
N ALA A 156 -28.37 -22.65 14.69
CA ALA A 156 -27.11 -22.08 15.13
C ALA A 156 -27.34 -20.97 16.16
N ASN A 157 -26.42 -20.87 17.13
CA ASN A 157 -26.49 -19.85 18.17
C ASN A 157 -26.45 -18.42 17.56
N PRO A 158 -27.42 -17.53 17.87
CA PRO A 158 -27.43 -16.15 17.37
C PRO A 158 -26.16 -15.33 17.67
N ALA A 159 -25.40 -15.69 18.71
CA ALA A 159 -24.11 -15.07 18.98
C ALA A 159 -23.07 -15.38 17.88
N ILE A 160 -23.09 -16.60 17.34
CA ILE A 160 -22.14 -17.01 16.28
C ILE A 160 -22.46 -16.29 14.96
N TRP A 161 -23.74 -15.99 14.73
CA TRP A 161 -24.15 -15.14 13.61
C TRP A 161 -23.56 -13.73 13.72
N GLY A 162 -23.59 -13.13 14.92
CA GLY A 162 -23.00 -11.81 15.16
C GLY A 162 -21.50 -11.79 14.87
N VAL A 163 -20.76 -12.78 15.40
CA VAL A 163 -19.33 -12.96 15.13
C VAL A 163 -19.06 -13.13 13.63
N PHE A 164 -19.83 -13.98 12.95
CA PHE A 164 -19.68 -14.23 11.51
C PHE A 164 -19.88 -12.96 10.69
N VAL A 165 -20.96 -12.21 10.93
CA VAL A 165 -21.27 -10.99 10.16
C VAL A 165 -20.16 -9.95 10.33
N VAL A 166 -19.74 -9.67 11.55
CA VAL A 166 -18.70 -8.65 11.81
C VAL A 166 -17.35 -9.07 11.22
N SER A 167 -16.94 -10.32 11.42
CA SER A 167 -15.67 -10.82 10.88
C SER A 167 -15.68 -10.84 9.34
N PHE A 168 -16.78 -11.27 8.71
CA PHE A 168 -16.90 -11.26 7.25
C PHE A 168 -16.85 -9.84 6.67
N SER A 169 -17.59 -8.90 7.27
CA SER A 169 -17.53 -7.49 6.86
C SER A 169 -16.13 -6.89 7.04
N SER A 170 -15.46 -7.21 8.14
CA SER A 170 -14.08 -6.76 8.40
C SER A 170 -13.09 -7.34 7.39
N PHE A 171 -13.25 -8.62 7.01
CA PHE A 171 -12.45 -9.27 5.99
C PHE A 171 -12.61 -8.60 4.62
N ILE A 172 -13.85 -8.37 4.19
CA ILE A 172 -14.13 -7.67 2.92
C ILE A 172 -13.53 -6.27 2.95
N LEU A 173 -13.80 -5.49 4.00
CA LEU A 173 -13.30 -4.11 4.10
C LEU A 173 -11.77 -4.05 4.04
N SER A 174 -11.09 -4.92 4.81
CA SER A 174 -9.62 -4.96 4.86
C SER A 174 -9.02 -5.36 3.51
N THR A 175 -9.61 -6.35 2.83
CA THR A 175 -9.17 -6.79 1.51
C THR A 175 -9.42 -5.72 0.45
N SER A 176 -10.58 -5.05 0.51
CA SER A 176 -10.92 -3.93 -0.38
C SER A 176 -9.93 -2.79 -0.26
N PHE A 177 -9.45 -2.45 0.94
CA PHE A 177 -8.39 -1.44 1.10
C PHE A 177 -7.08 -1.83 0.41
N ILE A 178 -6.68 -3.11 0.49
CA ILE A 178 -5.46 -3.58 -0.18
C ILE A 178 -5.57 -3.38 -1.69
N VAL A 179 -6.71 -3.75 -2.27
CA VAL A 179 -6.96 -3.65 -3.72
C VAL A 179 -7.12 -2.20 -4.16
N LEU A 180 -7.93 -1.41 -3.44
CA LEU A 180 -8.24 -0.03 -3.80
C LEU A 180 -7.00 0.87 -3.75
N TYR A 181 -6.18 0.74 -2.71
CA TYR A 181 -4.98 1.55 -2.54
C TYR A 181 -3.73 0.95 -3.17
N GLN A 182 -3.82 -0.23 -3.78
CA GLN A 182 -2.72 -0.93 -4.46
C GLN A 182 -1.39 -0.84 -3.71
N TYR A 183 -1.41 -1.12 -2.39
CA TYR A 183 -0.28 -0.78 -1.50
C TYR A 183 1.07 -1.27 -2.03
N GLN A 184 1.15 -2.49 -2.57
CA GLN A 184 2.40 -3.06 -3.10
C GLN A 184 2.97 -2.25 -4.27
N ASN A 185 2.13 -1.82 -5.20
CA ASN A 185 2.55 -1.03 -6.34
C ASN A 185 3.06 0.35 -5.87
N ASN A 186 2.28 1.01 -5.01
CA ASN A 186 2.62 2.32 -4.48
C ASN A 186 3.90 2.31 -3.62
N ILE A 187 4.12 1.27 -2.82
CA ILE A 187 5.37 1.05 -2.07
C ILE A 187 6.55 0.90 -3.04
N SER A 188 6.42 0.03 -4.05
CA SER A 188 7.48 -0.22 -5.04
C SER A 188 7.87 1.04 -5.80
N VAL A 189 6.88 1.83 -6.22
CA VAL A 189 7.09 3.08 -6.95
C VAL A 189 7.78 4.12 -6.08
N ASN A 190 7.28 4.37 -4.88
CA ASN A 190 7.89 5.36 -3.98
C ASN A 190 9.30 4.94 -3.55
N ALA A 191 9.56 3.65 -3.36
CA ALA A 191 10.91 3.13 -3.10
C ALA A 191 11.86 3.36 -4.29
N LYS A 192 11.39 3.16 -5.53
CA LYS A 192 12.17 3.46 -6.75
C LYS A 192 12.45 4.96 -6.89
N LEU A 193 11.47 5.81 -6.67
CA LEU A 193 11.63 7.27 -6.73
C LEU A 193 12.59 7.77 -5.64
N TYR A 194 12.46 7.28 -4.41
CA TYR A 194 13.42 7.54 -3.34
C TYR A 194 14.85 7.19 -3.79
N THR A 195 15.06 5.96 -4.27
CA THR A 195 16.38 5.50 -4.73
C THR A 195 16.90 6.34 -5.91
N ALA A 196 16.03 6.73 -6.84
CA ALA A 196 16.38 7.57 -7.97
C ALA A 196 16.85 8.97 -7.53
N TYR A 197 16.18 9.59 -6.54
CA TYR A 197 16.59 10.88 -5.99
C TYR A 197 17.92 10.79 -5.22
N ILE A 198 18.14 9.73 -4.43
CA ILE A 198 19.43 9.48 -3.77
C ILE A 198 20.55 9.32 -4.80
N ASN A 199 20.34 8.49 -5.81
CA ASN A 199 21.33 8.26 -6.86
C ASN A 199 21.65 9.54 -7.63
N LEU A 200 20.64 10.37 -7.92
CA LEU A 200 20.86 11.64 -8.62
C LEU A 200 21.68 12.61 -7.76
N GLU A 201 21.36 12.73 -6.47
CA GLU A 201 22.14 13.52 -5.53
C GLU A 201 23.60 13.04 -5.45
N GLU A 202 23.83 11.74 -5.28
CA GLU A 202 25.19 11.18 -5.22
C GLU A 202 25.97 11.40 -6.52
N ASN A 203 25.29 11.31 -7.67
CA ASN A 203 25.89 11.64 -8.96
C ASN A 203 26.29 13.12 -9.06
N ILE A 204 25.48 14.04 -8.52
CA ILE A 204 25.81 15.47 -8.48
C ILE A 204 27.02 15.68 -7.57
N LEU A 205 26.99 15.14 -6.34
CA LEU A 205 28.08 15.26 -5.38
C LEU A 205 29.39 14.65 -5.90
N CYS A 206 29.32 13.48 -6.54
CA CYS A 206 30.48 12.85 -7.17
C CYS A 206 31.07 13.73 -8.28
N ARG A 207 30.24 14.30 -9.16
CA ARG A 207 30.71 15.23 -10.21
C ARG A 207 31.33 16.51 -9.65
N LEU A 208 30.75 17.06 -8.59
CA LEU A 208 31.31 18.22 -7.90
C LEU A 208 32.67 17.87 -7.26
N ALA A 209 32.77 16.71 -6.62
CA ALA A 209 34.01 16.22 -6.01
C ALA A 209 35.09 15.90 -7.07
N THR A 210 34.76 15.26 -8.20
CA THR A 210 35.73 14.98 -9.27
C THR A 210 36.35 16.26 -9.80
N LYS A 211 35.58 17.35 -9.91
CA LYS A 211 36.14 18.63 -10.35
C LYS A 211 37.19 19.20 -9.38
N LEU A 212 37.03 18.96 -8.08
CA LEU A 212 38.03 19.28 -7.07
C LEU A 212 39.33 18.47 -7.25
N TYR A 213 39.25 17.23 -7.74
CA TYR A 213 40.41 16.36 -7.98
C TYR A 213 41.06 16.51 -9.36
N ASP A 214 40.34 17.07 -10.35
CA ASP A 214 40.86 17.37 -11.69
C ASP A 214 41.72 18.65 -11.75
N GLU A 215 42.01 19.29 -10.60
CA GLU A 215 43.04 20.33 -10.53
C GLU A 215 44.42 19.70 -10.83
N PRO A 216 45.18 20.22 -11.82
CA PRO A 216 46.39 19.56 -12.27
C PRO A 216 47.47 19.66 -11.20
N SER A 217 47.77 18.55 -10.54
CA SER A 217 49.14 18.29 -10.08
C SER A 217 50.05 18.39 -11.31
N SER A 218 50.78 19.49 -11.41
CA SER A 218 51.72 19.82 -12.47
C SER A 218 52.60 18.63 -12.88
N ALA A 219 52.54 18.23 -14.15
CA ALA A 219 53.69 18.08 -15.06
C ALA A 219 53.40 17.08 -16.19
N ASN A 220 53.43 17.59 -17.42
CA ASN A 220 53.66 16.87 -18.67
C ASN A 220 52.69 15.75 -19.05
N LEU A 221 51.76 16.04 -19.98
CA LEU A 221 51.69 15.37 -21.28
C LEU A 221 50.68 16.09 -22.18
N GLN A 222 51.16 16.50 -23.34
CA GLN A 222 50.37 17.01 -24.45
C GLN A 222 49.44 15.90 -25.00
N SER A 223 48.36 16.37 -25.63
CA SER A 223 47.51 15.72 -26.64
C SER A 223 46.30 14.87 -26.18
N GLU A 224 45.18 15.55 -25.91
CA GLU A 224 43.87 15.32 -26.55
C GLU A 224 42.97 16.54 -26.29
N PRO A 225 42.06 16.95 -27.20
CA PRO A 225 41.13 18.03 -26.92
C PRO A 225 40.01 17.50 -26.00
N ALA A 226 40.29 17.42 -24.71
CA ALA A 226 39.33 17.15 -23.63
C ALA A 226 38.40 18.37 -23.42
N ASN A 227 37.78 18.85 -24.50
CA ASN A 227 36.97 20.05 -24.50
C ASN A 227 35.49 19.68 -24.39
N SER A 228 35.08 19.36 -23.17
CA SER A 228 33.84 19.86 -22.59
C SER A 228 33.91 19.65 -21.07
N GLY A 229 34.76 20.43 -20.41
CA GLY A 229 34.69 20.53 -18.95
C GLY A 229 33.24 20.79 -18.56
N VAL A 230 32.68 19.93 -17.69
CA VAL A 230 31.29 20.06 -17.25
C VAL A 230 31.17 21.40 -16.56
N THR A 231 30.56 22.38 -17.24
CA THR A 231 30.28 23.68 -16.65
C THR A 231 29.18 23.53 -15.62
N LEU A 232 29.20 24.34 -14.57
CA LEU A 232 28.18 24.31 -13.53
C LEU A 232 26.78 24.54 -14.12
N GLU A 233 26.67 25.41 -15.13
CA GLU A 233 25.42 25.66 -15.87
C GLU A 233 24.90 24.44 -16.63
N ALA A 234 25.78 23.66 -17.28
CA ALA A 234 25.38 22.42 -17.95
C ALA A 234 24.87 21.38 -16.93
N LEU A 235 25.48 21.33 -15.74
CA LEU A 235 25.03 20.48 -14.64
C LEU A 235 23.66 20.91 -14.10
N ILE A 236 23.46 22.21 -13.85
CA ILE A 236 22.17 22.78 -13.41
C ILE A 236 21.06 22.41 -14.39
N HIS A 237 21.27 22.63 -15.70
CA HIS A 237 20.27 22.34 -16.71
C HIS A 237 19.95 20.83 -16.80
N ARG A 238 20.97 19.97 -16.74
CA ARG A 238 20.80 18.51 -16.71
C ARG A 238 19.98 18.07 -15.49
N ASN A 239 20.33 18.56 -14.31
CA ASN A 239 19.65 18.22 -13.07
C ASN A 239 18.18 18.65 -13.13
N GLN A 240 17.91 19.87 -13.61
CA GLN A 240 16.56 20.39 -13.76
C GLN A 240 15.70 19.49 -14.65
N LYS A 241 16.26 19.05 -15.79
CA LYS A 241 15.58 18.14 -16.71
C LYS A 241 15.23 16.80 -16.05
N ILE A 242 16.18 16.18 -15.35
CA ILE A 242 15.95 14.88 -14.69
C ILE A 242 14.94 15.03 -13.54
N ILE A 243 15.01 16.12 -12.76
CA ILE A 243 14.04 16.42 -11.69
C ILE A 243 12.63 16.55 -12.25
N GLN A 244 12.48 17.21 -13.41
CA GLN A 244 11.20 17.34 -14.10
C GLN A 244 10.68 15.99 -14.58
N GLU A 245 11.54 15.17 -15.22
CA GLU A 245 11.19 13.82 -15.66
C GLU A 245 10.67 12.94 -14.51
N TYR A 246 11.35 12.94 -13.37
CA TYR A 246 10.90 12.21 -12.19
C TYR A 246 9.60 12.75 -11.59
N SER A 247 9.36 14.07 -11.66
CA SER A 247 8.09 14.63 -11.19
C SER A 247 6.88 14.22 -12.04
N LEU A 248 7.09 14.02 -13.35
CA LEU A 248 6.03 13.54 -14.24
C LEU A 248 5.66 12.09 -13.92
N ILE A 249 6.66 11.24 -13.69
CA ILE A 249 6.47 9.84 -13.28
C ILE A 249 5.68 9.76 -11.96
N SER A 250 5.99 10.62 -10.99
CA SER A 250 5.26 10.67 -9.71
C SER A 250 3.77 11.04 -9.88
N TYR A 251 3.42 11.88 -10.86
CA TYR A 251 2.04 12.32 -11.09
C TYR A 251 1.22 11.28 -11.85
N GLU A 252 1.79 10.69 -12.90
CA GLU A 252 1.14 9.67 -13.73
C GLU A 252 0.73 8.44 -12.91
N ILE A 253 1.61 7.99 -12.01
CA ILE A 253 1.37 6.80 -11.19
C ILE A 253 0.28 7.02 -10.13
N ALA A 254 0.08 8.26 -9.68
CA ALA A 254 -0.93 8.61 -8.68
C ALA A 254 -2.36 8.64 -9.26
N VAL A 255 -2.51 8.84 -10.58
CA VAL A 255 -3.82 9.09 -11.22
C VAL A 255 -4.32 7.86 -11.98
N ASP A 256 -3.46 7.14 -12.69
CA ASP A 256 -3.90 6.08 -13.61
C ASP A 256 -4.46 4.83 -12.91
N ASN A 257 -4.12 4.66 -11.63
CA ASN A 257 -4.50 3.50 -10.83
C ASN A 257 -5.73 3.72 -9.94
N ILE A 258 -6.23 4.95 -9.84
CA ILE A 258 -7.50 5.23 -9.17
C ILE A 258 -8.59 5.10 -10.24
N PRO A 259 -9.41 4.02 -10.23
CA PRO A 259 -10.47 3.89 -11.21
C PRO A 259 -11.37 5.13 -11.10
N SER A 260 -11.53 5.84 -12.22
CA SER A 260 -12.43 6.99 -12.26
C SER A 260 -13.82 6.56 -11.81
N LEU A 261 -14.58 7.49 -11.23
CA LEU A 261 -15.95 7.22 -10.78
C LEU A 261 -16.79 6.58 -11.90
N ASP A 262 -16.58 7.02 -13.13
CA ASP A 262 -17.19 6.47 -14.35
C ASP A 262 -16.78 5.01 -14.60
N LYS A 263 -15.51 4.67 -14.41
CA LYS A 263 -15.02 3.29 -14.56
C LYS A 263 -15.64 2.38 -13.49
N ILE A 264 -15.78 2.87 -12.25
CA ILE A 264 -16.45 2.13 -11.17
C ILE A 264 -17.94 1.92 -11.49
N GLN A 265 -18.65 2.97 -11.91
CA GLN A 265 -20.07 2.88 -12.28
C GLN A 265 -20.30 1.92 -13.44
N ASN A 266 -19.47 1.98 -14.49
CA ASN A 266 -19.58 1.08 -15.63
C ASN A 266 -19.31 -0.38 -15.25
N THR A 267 -18.38 -0.63 -14.32
CA THR A 267 -18.10 -2.00 -13.84
C THR A 267 -19.27 -2.56 -13.02
N LEU A 268 -19.94 -1.73 -12.22
CA LEU A 268 -21.11 -2.11 -11.42
C LEU A 268 -22.37 -2.32 -12.28
N ASN A 269 -22.54 -1.53 -13.35
CA ASN A 269 -23.67 -1.67 -14.26
C ASN A 269 -23.58 -2.90 -15.18
N LEU A 270 -22.37 -3.42 -15.43
CA LEU A 270 -22.14 -4.64 -16.21
C LEU A 270 -22.38 -5.94 -15.42
N SER A 271 -22.56 -5.85 -14.10
CA SER A 271 -22.84 -7.00 -13.22
C SER A 271 -24.33 -7.23 -12.91
N ASN A 272 -25.23 -6.42 -13.49
CA ASN A 272 -26.69 -6.61 -13.46
C ASN A 272 -27.19 -7.11 -14.81
#